data_AF-V2UQK7-F1
#
_entry.id   AF-V2UQK7-F1
#
_cell.length_a   1.000
_cell.length_b   1.000
_cell.length_c   1.000
_cell.angle_alpha   90.00
_cell.angle_beta   90.00
_cell.angle_gamma   90.00
#
_symmetry.space_group_name_H-M   'P 1'
#
loop_
_entity.id
_entity.type
_entity.pdbx_description
1 polymer ?
#
loop_
_entity_poly.entity_id
_entity_poly.type
_entity_poly.pdbx_seq_one_letter_code
_entity_poly.pdbx_strand_id
1 'polypeptide(L)'
;MQEYPKALYKGHKKNHEHVVAKNAEHEQELRDAGYADHWDLPDDEVIDYSSWTAEKLREEITNRGKEFKARDSKSDLIAILEG
;
A
#
# COMPACT_ATOMS: atom_id res chain seq x y z
N MET A 1 -22.62 -14.13 -18.48
CA MET A 1 -21.67 -15.16 -18.02
C MET A 1 -20.55 -14.40 -17.32
N GLN A 2 -20.23 -14.71 -16.07
CA GLN A 2 -19.01 -14.17 -15.46
C GLN A 2 -17.84 -14.92 -16.10
N GLU A 3 -16.90 -14.17 -16.68
CA GLU A 3 -15.72 -14.71 -17.34
C GLU A 3 -14.65 -14.98 -16.28
N TYR A 4 -14.33 -16.26 -16.09
CA TYR A 4 -13.19 -16.70 -15.29
C TYR A 4 -12.05 -17.08 -16.24
N PRO A 5 -10.79 -16.89 -15.84
CA PRO A 5 -10.32 -16.41 -14.53
C PRO A 5 -10.52 -14.92 -14.27
N LYS A 6 -10.75 -14.55 -13.00
CA LYS A 6 -10.87 -13.15 -12.57
C LYS A 6 -9.80 -12.77 -11.55
N ALA A 7 -9.04 -11.72 -11.83
CA ALA A 7 -8.04 -11.19 -10.89
C ALA A 7 -8.73 -10.30 -9.84
N LEU A 8 -8.49 -10.62 -8.56
CA LEU A 8 -8.88 -9.80 -7.42
C LEU A 8 -7.63 -9.42 -6.64
N TYR A 9 -7.72 -8.31 -5.93
CA TYR A 9 -6.59 -7.62 -5.33
C TYR A 9 -6.90 -7.25 -3.89
N LYS A 10 -5.91 -7.28 -3.01
CA LYS A 10 -6.06 -6.88 -1.61
C LYS A 10 -4.91 -5.95 -1.22
N GLY A 11 -5.25 -4.84 -0.57
CA GLY A 11 -4.31 -3.78 -0.21
C GLY A 11 -4.65 -2.47 -0.90
N HIS A 12 -3.64 -1.78 -1.40
CA HIS A 12 -3.77 -0.45 -2.00
C HIS A 12 -3.29 -0.46 -3.45
N LYS A 13 -3.61 0.59 -4.21
CA LYS A 13 -3.22 0.66 -5.63
C LYS A 13 -1.72 0.49 -5.89
N LYS A 14 -0.81 1.07 -5.09
CA LYS A 14 0.64 0.85 -5.30
C LYS A 14 1.14 -0.45 -4.72
N ASN A 15 0.61 -0.87 -3.58
CA ASN A 15 1.03 -2.10 -2.89
C ASN A 15 -0.18 -3.01 -2.64
N HIS A 16 -0.35 -3.99 -3.52
CA HIS A 16 -1.41 -4.99 -3.43
C HIS A 16 -0.89 -6.40 -3.65
N GLU A 17 -1.52 -7.34 -2.98
CA GLU A 17 -1.46 -8.75 -3.36
C GLU A 17 -2.55 -9.03 -4.40
N HIS A 18 -2.31 -9.94 -5.34
CA HIS A 18 -3.33 -10.38 -6.30
C HIS A 18 -3.52 -11.89 -6.26
N VAL A 19 -4.78 -12.32 -6.43
CA VAL A 19 -5.17 -13.71 -6.56
C VAL A 19 -6.13 -13.85 -7.74
N VAL A 20 -6.04 -14.99 -8.43
CA VAL A 20 -6.89 -15.30 -9.56
C VAL A 20 -8.01 -16.25 -9.13
N ALA A 21 -9.24 -15.73 -9.06
CA ALA A 21 -10.44 -16.52 -8.88
C ALA A 21 -10.66 -17.42 -10.10
N LYS A 22 -10.90 -18.70 -9.85
CA LYS A 22 -11.07 -19.74 -10.89
C LYS A 22 -12.54 -20.02 -11.20
N ASN A 23 -13.44 -19.65 -10.30
CA ASN A 23 -14.89 -19.85 -10.36
C ASN A 23 -15.58 -18.86 -9.41
N ALA A 24 -16.91 -18.85 -9.43
CA ALA A 24 -17.73 -17.92 -8.64
C ALA A 24 -17.65 -18.15 -7.13
N GLU A 25 -17.52 -19.40 -6.69
CA GLU A 25 -17.36 -19.73 -5.27
C GLU A 25 -16.04 -19.16 -4.73
N HIS A 26 -14.94 -19.37 -5.47
CA HIS A 26 -13.62 -18.86 -5.11
C HIS A 26 -13.55 -17.32 -5.18
N GLU A 27 -14.25 -16.69 -6.14
CA GLU A 27 -14.40 -15.24 -6.15
C GLU A 27 -15.07 -14.73 -4.87
N GLN A 28 -16.16 -15.38 -4.45
CA GLN A 28 -16.91 -14.99 -3.26
C GLN A 28 -16.10 -15.15 -1.98
N GLU A 29 -15.31 -16.21 -1.86
CA GLU A 29 -14.36 -16.41 -0.74
C GLU A 29 -13.30 -15.31 -0.71
N LEU A 30 -12.75 -14.93 -1.87
CA LEU A 30 -11.77 -13.85 -1.97
C LEU A 30 -12.40 -12.49 -1.61
N ARG A 31 -13.64 -12.23 -2.04
CA ARG A 31 -14.38 -11.01 -1.65
C ARG A 31 -14.60 -10.93 -0.14
N ASP A 32 -14.99 -12.03 0.50
CA ASP A 32 -15.17 -12.10 1.95
C ASP A 32 -13.84 -11.92 2.71
N ALA A 33 -12.74 -12.44 2.14
CA ALA A 33 -11.39 -12.20 2.64
C ALA A 33 -10.86 -10.76 2.40
N GLY A 34 -11.65 -9.91 1.75
CA GLY A 34 -11.33 -8.50 1.50
C GLY A 34 -10.55 -8.23 0.22
N TYR A 35 -10.56 -9.15 -0.75
CA TYR A 35 -10.07 -8.86 -2.09
C TYR A 35 -11.17 -8.14 -2.90
N ALA A 36 -10.77 -7.16 -3.69
CA ALA A 36 -11.62 -6.35 -4.54
C ALA A 36 -11.06 -6.28 -5.96
N ASP A 37 -11.79 -5.64 -6.87
CA ASP A 37 -11.23 -5.33 -8.18
C ASP A 37 -10.17 -4.23 -8.04
N HIS A 38 -9.19 -4.18 -8.95
CA HIS A 38 -8.11 -3.19 -8.88
C HIS A 38 -8.61 -1.74 -8.84
N TRP A 39 -9.71 -1.43 -9.53
CA TRP A 39 -10.33 -0.09 -9.54
C TRP A 39 -11.04 0.27 -8.23
N ASP A 40 -11.41 -0.73 -7.44
CA ASP A 40 -12.10 -0.58 -6.16
C ASP A 40 -11.12 -0.54 -4.98
N LEU A 41 -9.83 -0.85 -5.23
CA LEU A 41 -8.80 -0.68 -4.23
C LEU A 41 -8.72 0.79 -3.78
N PRO A 42 -8.53 1.04 -2.47
CA PRO A 42 -8.22 2.36 -2.00
C PRO A 42 -6.95 2.87 -2.71
N ASP A 43 -6.94 4.17 -3.02
CA ASP A 43 -5.68 4.85 -3.32
C ASP A 43 -4.73 4.64 -2.14
N ASP A 44 -3.43 4.55 -2.43
CA ASP A 44 -2.40 4.44 -1.39
C ASP A 44 -2.70 5.43 -0.28
N GLU A 45 -2.70 4.99 0.99
CA GLU A 45 -2.83 5.90 2.11
C GLU A 45 -1.77 6.97 1.89
N VAL A 46 -2.21 8.18 1.53
CA VAL A 46 -1.35 9.34 1.43
C VAL A 46 -0.99 9.64 2.87
N ILE A 47 0.08 8.99 3.34
CA ILE A 47 0.56 9.21 4.69
C ILE A 47 1.07 10.65 4.71
N ASP A 48 0.33 11.52 5.37
CA ASP A 48 0.76 12.88 5.61
C ASP A 48 1.90 12.89 6.63
N TYR A 49 3.12 12.70 6.12
CA TYR A 49 4.34 12.77 6.91
C TYR A 49 4.57 14.19 7.47
N SER A 50 3.90 15.22 6.92
CA SER A 50 4.02 16.60 7.39
C SER A 50 3.51 16.77 8.81
N SER A 51 2.55 15.96 9.25
CA SER A 51 2.06 15.93 10.63
C SER A 51 2.96 15.16 11.61
N TRP A 52 3.95 14.41 11.13
CA TRP A 52 4.80 13.58 11.98
C TRP A 52 5.98 14.35 12.57
N THR A 53 6.54 13.86 13.68
CA THR A 53 7.77 14.42 14.26
C THR A 53 9.00 13.94 13.50
N ALA A 54 10.10 14.68 13.59
CA ALA A 54 11.36 14.28 12.95
C ALA A 54 11.84 12.89 13.44
N GLU A 55 11.59 12.55 14.71
CA GLU A 55 11.92 11.24 15.27
C GLU A 55 11.12 10.12 14.60
N LYS A 56 9.80 10.28 14.47
CA LYS A 56 8.93 9.29 13.82
C LYS A 56 9.28 9.10 12.34
N LEU A 57 9.65 10.17 11.65
CA LEU A 57 10.11 10.10 10.26
C LEU A 57 11.40 9.29 10.12
N ARG A 58 12.37 9.48 11.01
CA ARG A 58 13.63 8.72 11.00
C ARG A 58 13.43 7.24 11.28
N GLU A 59 12.52 6.92 12.20
CA GLU A 59 12.11 5.55 12.48
C GLU A 59 11.50 4.89 11.23
N GLU A 60 10.56 5.58 10.57
CA GLU A 60 9.91 5.07 9.36
C GLU A 60 10.89 4.92 8.17
N ILE A 61 11.81 5.87 7.99
CA ILE A 61 12.87 5.78 6.97
C ILE A 61 13.72 4.52 7.23
N THR A 62 14.06 4.25 8.48
CA THR A 62 14.83 3.07 8.89
C THR A 62 14.02 1.79 8.68
N ASN A 63 12.74 1.79 9.02
CA ASN A 63 11.81 0.67 8.83
C ASN A 63 11.69 0.28 7.34
N ARG A 64 11.73 1.28 6.46
CA ARG A 64 11.75 1.09 4.99
C ARG A 64 13.13 0.75 4.42
N GLY A 65 14.17 0.66 5.26
CA GLY A 65 15.54 0.39 4.85
C GLY A 65 16.18 1.51 4.03
N LYS A 66 15.68 2.75 4.17
CA LYS A 66 16.23 3.95 3.53
C LYS A 66 17.26 4.60 4.46
N GLU A 67 18.21 5.35 3.90
CA GLU A 67 19.25 6.07 4.66
C GLU A 67 18.91 7.57 4.80
N PHE A 68 19.26 8.16 5.93
CA PHE A 68 19.19 9.61 6.17
C PHE A 68 20.43 10.09 6.94
N LYS A 69 20.73 11.38 6.85
CA LYS A 69 21.82 12.03 7.59
C LYS A 69 21.26 12.72 8.83
N ALA A 70 22.03 12.75 9.91
CA ALA A 70 21.61 13.43 11.14
C ALA A 70 21.31 14.94 10.96
N ARG A 71 21.90 15.56 9.93
CA ARG A 71 21.70 16.96 9.54
C ARG A 71 20.47 17.21 8.65
N ASP A 72 19.82 16.15 8.16
CA ASP A 72 18.66 16.28 7.30
C ASP A 72 17.49 16.90 8.06
N SER A 73 16.85 17.87 7.41
CA SER A 73 15.72 18.59 7.99
C SER A 73 14.48 17.73 7.93
N LYS A 74 13.43 18.09 8.68
CA LYS A 74 12.13 17.41 8.59
C LYS A 74 11.64 17.28 7.14
N SER A 75 11.81 18.32 6.34
CA SER A 75 11.44 18.31 4.92
C SER A 75 12.25 17.31 4.09
N ASP A 76 13.55 17.19 4.33
CA ASP A 76 14.40 16.19 3.66
C ASP A 76 13.98 14.76 4.02
N LEU A 77 13.66 14.51 5.31
CA LEU A 77 13.17 13.23 5.79
C LEU A 77 11.82 12.85 5.13
N ILE A 78 10.91 13.81 4.99
CA ILE A 78 9.63 13.61 4.29
C ILE A 78 9.89 13.27 2.81
N ALA A 79 10.77 14.01 2.13
CA ALA A 79 11.11 13.75 0.73
C ALA A 79 11.70 12.35 0.52
N ILE A 80 12.49 11.83 1.48
CA ILE A 80 12.99 10.46 1.46
C ILE A 80 11.84 9.44 1.57
N LEU A 81 10.78 9.72 2.33
CA LEU A 81 9.64 8.81 2.50
C LEU A 81 8.69 8.80 1.31
N GLU A 82 8.51 9.96 0.65
CA GLU A 82 7.64 10.13 -0.51
C GLU A 82 8.28 9.75 -1.85
N GLY A 83 9.62 9.81 -1.94
CA GLY A 83 10.41 9.43 -3.13
C GLY A 83 10.65 7.93 -3.25
#